data_AF-A0A841JS90-F1
#
_entry.id   AF-A0A841JS90-F1
#
_cell.length_a   1.000
_cell.length_b   1.000
_cell.length_c   1.000
_cell.angle_alpha   90.00
_cell.angle_beta   90.00
_cell.angle_gamma   90.00
#
_symmetry.space_group_name_H-M   'P 1'
#
loop_
_entity.id
_entity.type
_entity.pdbx_description
1 polymer ?
#
loop_
_entity_poly.entity_id
_entity_poly.type
_entity_poly.pdbx_seq_one_letter_code
_entity_poly.pdbx_strand_id
1 'polypeptide(L)'
;MKKRCLIRYTAAEKKYLEEHFSGGDLSAISIHLNRSIASINQKACTLGLKRVKNRIYKTGWKADEDTILKNLFPNTHNEIIAKQINKTVSALRNRAVKLGLKKSNRYWTWEQENYILDNYNIVPIAIMVQYLNRTGPAIVSKYYSLR
;
A
#
# COMPACT_ATOMS: atom_id res chain seq x y z
N MET A 1 19.45 -25.84 30.25
CA MET A 1 19.77 -25.40 28.88
C MET A 1 20.22 -23.95 28.93
N LYS A 2 21.51 -23.66 28.68
CA LYS A 2 22.11 -22.34 28.97
C LYS A 2 21.61 -21.29 27.96
N LYS A 3 20.89 -20.28 28.46
CA LYS A 3 20.67 -18.98 27.81
C LYS A 3 22.03 -18.42 27.40
N ARG A 4 22.34 -18.38 26.10
CA ARG A 4 23.61 -17.81 25.61
C ARG A 4 23.40 -16.34 25.24
N CYS A 5 24.06 -15.51 26.05
CA CYS A 5 24.21 -14.07 26.07
C CYS A 5 24.24 -13.39 24.69
N LEU A 6 23.78 -12.14 24.67
CA LEU A 6 23.99 -11.09 23.65
C LEU A 6 25.37 -11.18 22.96
N ILE A 7 25.50 -11.95 21.87
CA ILE A 7 26.77 -12.13 21.17
C ILE A 7 27.00 -10.92 20.26
N ARG A 8 28.07 -10.17 20.52
CA ARG A 8 28.57 -9.09 19.64
C ARG A 8 28.72 -9.60 18.21
N TYR A 9 28.43 -8.76 17.23
CA TYR A 9 28.68 -9.10 15.82
C TYR A 9 30.17 -9.40 15.58
N THR A 10 30.44 -10.56 15.00
CA THR A 10 31.76 -11.00 14.52
C THR A 10 32.21 -10.17 13.32
N ALA A 11 33.50 -10.24 12.98
CA ALA A 11 34.03 -9.55 11.80
C ALA A 11 33.36 -10.03 10.49
N ALA A 12 33.09 -11.33 10.38
CA ALA A 12 32.42 -11.92 9.22
C ALA A 12 30.97 -11.43 9.08
N GLU A 13 30.19 -11.39 10.18
CA GLU A 13 28.82 -10.87 10.14
C GLU A 13 28.78 -9.37 9.79
N LYS A 14 29.77 -8.57 10.24
CA LYS A 14 29.87 -7.15 9.87
C LYS A 14 30.16 -6.99 8.38
N LYS A 15 31.14 -7.73 7.86
CA LYS A 15 31.49 -7.72 6.43
C LYS A 15 30.30 -8.13 5.56
N TYR A 16 29.57 -9.17 5.97
CA TYR A 16 28.36 -9.60 5.28
C TYR A 16 27.29 -8.48 5.24
N LEU A 17 27.08 -7.78 6.37
CA LEU A 17 26.19 -6.62 6.39
C LEU A 17 26.68 -5.49 5.49
N GLU A 18 27.97 -5.16 5.48
CA GLU A 18 28.52 -4.12 4.60
C GLU A 18 28.25 -4.40 3.11
N GLU A 19 28.36 -5.66 2.69
CA GLU A 19 28.15 -6.09 1.32
C GLU A 19 26.66 -6.17 0.92
N HIS A 20 25.81 -6.70 1.81
CA HIS A 20 24.43 -7.10 1.44
C HIS A 20 23.35 -6.16 1.99
N PHE A 21 23.63 -5.34 3.01
CA PHE A 21 22.61 -4.54 3.68
C PHE A 21 22.04 -3.43 2.79
N SER A 22 22.86 -2.87 1.89
CA SER A 22 22.49 -1.72 1.06
C SER A 22 21.31 -2.02 0.11
N GLY A 23 21.29 -3.17 -0.55
CA GLY A 23 20.25 -3.53 -1.53
C GLY A 23 19.54 -4.87 -1.29
N GLY A 24 20.05 -5.70 -0.37
CA GLY A 24 19.54 -7.05 -0.14
C GLY A 24 18.24 -7.08 0.65
N ASP A 25 17.47 -8.16 0.48
CA ASP A 25 16.26 -8.42 1.24
C ASP A 25 16.58 -8.62 2.74
N LEU A 26 15.87 -7.89 3.61
CA LEU A 26 16.07 -7.94 5.06
C LEU A 26 15.72 -9.31 5.65
N SER A 27 14.74 -10.00 5.07
CA SER A 27 14.34 -11.33 5.53
C SER A 27 15.42 -12.35 5.21
N ALA A 28 15.97 -12.33 4.00
CA ALA A 28 17.10 -13.18 3.61
C ALA A 28 18.34 -12.94 4.50
N ILE A 29 18.67 -11.68 4.79
CA ILE A 29 19.80 -11.33 5.68
C ILE A 29 19.54 -11.82 7.11
N SER A 30 18.30 -11.71 7.60
CA SER A 30 17.89 -12.17 8.93
C SER A 30 18.05 -13.68 9.09
N ILE A 31 17.64 -14.44 8.08
CA ILE A 31 17.80 -15.89 8.02
C ILE A 31 19.29 -16.26 7.96
N HIS A 32 20.07 -15.59 7.10
CA HIS A 32 21.50 -15.89 6.94
C HIS A 32 22.32 -15.64 8.21
N LEU A 33 22.05 -14.53 8.91
CA LEU A 33 22.76 -14.17 10.13
C LEU A 33 22.15 -14.81 11.39
N ASN A 34 21.02 -15.51 11.25
CA ASN A 34 20.23 -16.06 12.35
C ASN A 34 19.96 -15.01 13.46
N ARG A 35 19.60 -13.79 13.05
CA ARG A 35 19.36 -12.65 13.95
C ARG A 35 18.07 -11.94 13.58
N SER A 36 17.44 -11.33 14.57
CA SER A 36 16.23 -10.53 14.33
C SER A 36 16.54 -9.30 13.46
N ILE A 37 15.56 -8.91 12.64
CA ILE A 37 15.62 -7.70 11.80
C ILE A 37 15.93 -6.46 12.67
N ALA A 38 15.38 -6.40 13.89
CA ALA A 38 15.66 -5.32 14.84
C ALA A 38 17.14 -5.25 15.24
N SER A 39 17.79 -6.38 15.52
CA SER A 39 19.22 -6.43 15.85
C SER A 39 20.09 -6.02 14.66
N ILE A 40 19.72 -6.46 13.45
CA ILE A 40 20.39 -6.11 12.20
C ILE A 40 20.30 -4.60 11.94
N ASN A 41 19.12 -4.00 12.08
CA ASN A 41 18.93 -2.56 11.92
C ASN A 41 19.74 -1.75 12.94
N GLN A 42 19.72 -2.15 14.21
CA GLN A 42 20.52 -1.50 15.25
C GLN A 42 22.02 -1.55 14.89
N LYS A 43 22.50 -2.71 14.45
CA LYS A 43 23.91 -2.87 14.10
C LYS A 43 24.28 -2.08 12.85
N ALA A 44 23.45 -2.10 11.82
CA ALA A 44 23.64 -1.33 10.61
C ALA A 44 23.69 0.18 10.90
N CYS A 45 22.84 0.68 11.81
CA CYS A 45 22.91 2.05 12.30
C CYS A 45 24.27 2.35 12.96
N THR A 46 24.77 1.45 13.82
CA THR A 46 26.11 1.62 14.44
C THR A 46 27.24 1.62 13.40
N LEU A 47 27.10 0.89 12.31
CA LEU A 47 28.08 0.82 11.21
C LEU A 47 27.90 1.93 10.17
N GLY A 48 26.90 2.81 10.33
CA GLY A 48 26.61 3.87 9.36
C GLY A 48 26.06 3.37 8.02
N LEU A 49 25.65 2.09 7.94
CA LEU A 49 25.13 1.49 6.72
C LEU A 49 23.75 2.07 6.39
N LYS A 50 23.56 2.49 5.14
CA LYS A 50 22.30 3.02 4.64
C LYS A 50 21.76 2.09 3.58
N ARG A 51 20.48 1.73 3.71
CA ARG A 51 19.79 1.02 2.62
C ARG A 51 19.62 1.97 1.44
N VAL A 52 19.94 1.48 0.25
CA VAL A 52 19.50 2.08 -1.01
C VAL A 52 17.99 2.10 -0.94
N LYS A 53 17.41 3.31 -1.01
CA LYS A 53 15.96 3.43 -1.14
C LYS A 53 15.61 2.78 -2.47
N ASN A 54 15.05 1.57 -2.41
CA ASN A 54 14.47 0.91 -3.56
C ASN A 54 13.31 1.81 -4.02
N ARG A 55 13.60 2.72 -4.94
CA ARG A 55 12.61 3.54 -5.62
C ARG A 55 11.89 2.63 -6.62
N ILE A 56 11.20 1.60 -6.10
CA ILE A 56 10.30 0.72 -6.88
C ILE A 56 9.36 1.60 -7.71
N TYR A 57 9.03 2.76 -7.15
CA TYR A 57 8.23 3.80 -7.78
C TYR A 57 9.13 4.93 -8.30
N LYS A 58 9.07 5.18 -9.62
CA LYS A 58 9.74 6.31 -10.27
C LYS A 58 9.35 7.61 -9.56
N THR A 59 10.32 8.37 -9.06
CA THR A 59 10.10 9.56 -8.23
C THR A 59 9.56 10.77 -9.01
N GLY A 60 9.57 10.73 -10.35
CA GLY A 60 8.97 11.76 -11.19
C GLY A 60 7.55 11.42 -11.61
N TRP A 61 6.69 12.45 -11.68
CA TRP A 61 5.40 12.39 -12.36
C TRP A 61 5.60 12.81 -13.82
N LYS A 62 5.21 11.95 -14.76
CA LYS A 62 5.18 12.28 -16.20
C LYS A 62 3.85 12.95 -16.55
N ALA A 63 3.86 13.73 -17.63
CA ALA A 63 2.63 14.31 -18.18
C ALA A 63 1.56 13.24 -18.50
N ASP A 64 1.98 12.10 -19.04
CA ASP A 64 1.08 10.98 -19.33
C ASP A 64 0.47 10.38 -18.05
N GLU A 65 1.26 10.27 -16.97
CA GLU A 65 0.79 9.77 -15.67
C GLU A 65 -0.26 10.72 -15.06
N ASP A 66 -0.07 12.04 -15.21
CA ASP A 66 -1.07 13.04 -14.79
C ASP A 66 -2.34 12.95 -15.63
N THR A 67 -2.23 12.73 -16.94
CA THR A 67 -3.39 12.56 -17.84
C THR A 67 -4.19 11.32 -17.46
N ILE A 68 -3.52 10.19 -17.24
CA ILE A 68 -4.14 8.96 -16.73
C ILE A 68 -4.85 9.23 -15.40
N LEU A 69 -4.17 9.92 -14.47
CA LEU A 69 -4.74 10.21 -13.17
C LEU A 69 -5.97 11.13 -13.29
N LYS A 70 -5.94 12.19 -14.08
CA LYS A 70 -7.09 13.09 -14.31
C LYS A 70 -8.31 12.34 -14.86
N ASN A 71 -8.09 11.41 -15.78
CA ASN A 71 -9.17 10.67 -16.44
C ASN A 71 -9.77 9.58 -15.55
N LEU A 72 -8.93 8.81 -14.86
CA LEU A 72 -9.38 7.63 -14.10
C LEU A 72 -9.73 7.94 -12.65
N PHE A 73 -9.09 8.94 -12.03
CA PHE A 73 -9.26 9.21 -10.60
C PHE A 73 -10.72 9.40 -10.17
N PRO A 74 -11.59 10.12 -10.91
CA PRO A 74 -12.96 10.36 -10.44
C PRO A 74 -13.80 9.10 -10.23
N ASN A 75 -13.58 8.05 -11.03
CA ASN A 75 -14.50 6.90 -11.10
C ASN A 75 -13.83 5.53 -10.84
N THR A 76 -12.51 5.46 -10.75
CA THR A 76 -11.77 4.19 -10.60
C THR A 76 -11.14 4.07 -9.21
N HIS A 77 -11.04 2.86 -8.66
CA HIS A 77 -10.34 2.63 -7.39
C HIS A 77 -8.85 2.99 -7.48
N ASN A 78 -8.32 3.56 -6.42
CA ASN A 78 -6.96 4.08 -6.42
C ASN A 78 -5.91 2.97 -6.60
N GLU A 79 -6.19 1.78 -6.08
CA GLU A 79 -5.35 0.58 -6.16
C GLU A 79 -5.14 0.17 -7.62
N ILE A 80 -6.18 0.26 -8.45
CA ILE A 80 -6.14 -0.07 -9.88
C ILE A 80 -5.26 0.95 -10.62
N ILE A 81 -5.52 2.24 -10.41
CA ILE A 81 -4.75 3.31 -11.06
C ILE A 81 -3.28 3.24 -10.62
N ALA A 82 -3.02 3.04 -9.33
CA ALA A 82 -1.68 2.95 -8.76
C ALA A 82 -0.88 1.80 -9.39
N LYS A 83 -1.52 0.64 -9.58
CA LYS A 83 -0.94 -0.50 -10.28
C LYS A 83 -0.63 -0.17 -11.75
N GLN A 84 -1.55 0.51 -12.44
CA GLN A 84 -1.39 0.89 -13.84
C GLN A 84 -0.20 1.84 -14.09
N ILE A 85 -0.02 2.85 -13.23
CA ILE A 85 1.08 3.82 -13.37
C ILE A 85 2.34 3.42 -12.59
N ASN A 86 2.36 2.22 -12.01
CA ASN A 86 3.42 1.71 -11.15
C ASN A 86 3.88 2.75 -10.10
N LYS A 87 2.92 3.22 -9.29
CA LYS A 87 3.12 4.12 -8.14
C LYS A 87 2.43 3.52 -6.90
N THR A 88 2.80 3.97 -5.71
CA THR A 88 2.00 3.64 -4.51
C THR A 88 0.67 4.38 -4.52
N VAL A 89 -0.33 3.80 -3.88
CA VAL A 89 -1.63 4.48 -3.62
C VAL A 89 -1.40 5.80 -2.87
N SER A 90 -0.46 5.85 -1.92
CA SER A 90 -0.13 7.07 -1.18
C SER A 90 0.45 8.16 -2.08
N ALA A 91 1.37 7.82 -2.99
CA ALA A 91 1.93 8.76 -3.95
C ALA A 91 0.85 9.28 -4.91
N LEU A 92 -0.03 8.39 -5.36
CA LEU A 92 -1.18 8.72 -6.20
C LEU A 92 -2.14 9.69 -5.51
N ARG A 93 -2.54 9.40 -4.25
CA ARG A 93 -3.40 10.29 -3.45
C ARG A 93 -2.77 11.68 -3.29
N ASN A 94 -1.48 11.72 -2.93
CA ASN A 94 -0.75 12.98 -2.78
C ASN A 94 -0.71 13.78 -4.10
N ARG A 95 -0.57 13.10 -5.25
CA ARG A 95 -0.63 13.77 -6.55
C ARG A 95 -2.02 14.26 -6.89
N ALA A 96 -3.05 13.44 -6.65
CA ALA A 96 -4.44 13.82 -6.89
C ALA A 96 -4.81 15.10 -6.12
N VAL A 97 -4.37 15.21 -4.86
CA VAL A 97 -4.52 16.43 -4.04
C VAL A 97 -3.81 17.62 -4.70
N LYS A 98 -2.55 17.46 -5.12
CA LYS A 98 -1.79 18.52 -5.81
C LYS A 98 -2.43 18.96 -7.13
N LEU A 99 -3.14 18.07 -7.81
CA LEU A 99 -3.87 18.34 -9.05
C LEU A 99 -5.32 18.80 -8.80
N GLY A 100 -5.78 18.90 -7.54
CA GLY A 100 -7.14 19.30 -7.20
C GLY A 100 -8.23 18.28 -7.57
N LEU A 101 -7.87 17.01 -7.77
CA LEU A 101 -8.80 15.97 -8.21
C LEU A 101 -9.66 15.46 -7.04
N LYS A 102 -10.93 15.18 -7.35
CA LYS A 102 -11.90 14.61 -6.40
C LYS A 102 -12.56 13.36 -6.99
N LYS A 103 -12.98 12.45 -6.11
CA LYS A 103 -13.87 11.36 -6.52
C LYS A 103 -15.21 11.91 -6.97
N SER A 104 -15.82 11.28 -7.96
CA SER A 104 -17.17 11.57 -8.40
C SER A 104 -18.16 11.29 -7.27
N ASN A 105 -19.27 12.03 -7.22
CA ASN A 105 -20.37 11.74 -6.29
C ASN A 105 -20.98 10.35 -6.55
N ARG A 106 -20.79 9.78 -7.75
CA ARG A 106 -21.23 8.44 -8.13
C ARG A 106 -20.19 7.35 -7.85
N TYR A 107 -19.02 7.71 -7.34
CA TYR A 107 -18.00 6.74 -6.97
C TYR A 107 -18.47 5.93 -5.75
N TRP A 108 -18.25 4.62 -5.84
CA TRP A 108 -18.50 3.65 -4.77
C TRP A 108 -17.14 3.13 -4.31
N THR A 109 -16.93 3.07 -2.99
CA THR A 109 -15.73 2.44 -2.44
C THR A 109 -15.89 0.93 -2.38
N TRP A 110 -14.77 0.20 -2.29
CA TRP A 110 -14.81 -1.26 -2.11
C TRP A 110 -15.64 -1.66 -0.89
N GLU A 111 -15.55 -0.90 0.20
CA GLU A 111 -16.30 -1.16 1.41
C GLU A 111 -17.81 -1.03 1.18
N GLN A 112 -18.23 -0.02 0.42
CA GLN A 112 -19.65 0.16 0.06
C GLN A 112 -20.14 -0.92 -0.90
N GLU A 113 -19.32 -1.29 -1.89
CA GLU A 113 -19.66 -2.36 -2.84
C GLU A 113 -19.79 -3.72 -2.15
N ASN A 114 -18.83 -4.07 -1.30
CA ASN A 114 -18.87 -5.29 -0.50
C ASN A 114 -20.07 -5.28 0.46
N TYR A 115 -20.31 -4.16 1.15
CA TYR A 115 -21.48 -4.03 2.01
C TYR A 115 -22.78 -4.28 1.24
N ILE A 116 -22.91 -3.73 0.02
CA ILE A 116 -24.07 -3.98 -0.82
C ILE A 116 -24.18 -5.47 -1.16
N LEU A 117 -23.12 -6.10 -1.67
CA LEU A 117 -23.13 -7.51 -2.07
C LEU A 117 -23.52 -8.43 -0.90
N ASP A 118 -22.97 -8.17 0.28
CA ASP A 118 -23.18 -9.01 1.46
C ASP A 118 -24.57 -8.82 2.08
N ASN A 119 -25.17 -7.64 1.97
CA ASN A 119 -26.39 -7.28 2.72
C ASN A 119 -27.65 -7.13 1.86
N TYR A 120 -27.54 -7.08 0.52
CA TYR A 120 -28.68 -6.72 -0.34
C TYR A 120 -29.94 -7.60 -0.15
N ASN A 121 -29.77 -8.89 0.09
CA ASN A 121 -30.88 -9.84 0.31
C ASN A 121 -31.19 -10.10 1.80
N ILE A 122 -30.49 -9.43 2.72
CA ILE A 122 -30.55 -9.67 4.17
C ILE A 122 -31.14 -8.46 4.89
N VAL A 123 -30.65 -7.27 4.55
CA VAL A 123 -30.98 -6.02 5.22
C VAL A 123 -32.01 -5.26 4.38
N PRO A 124 -33.11 -4.75 4.97
CA PRO A 124 -34.07 -3.93 4.23
C PRO A 124 -33.41 -2.69 3.60
N ILE A 125 -33.82 -2.35 2.37
CA ILE A 125 -33.23 -1.25 1.60
C ILE A 125 -33.26 0.08 2.36
N ALA A 126 -34.30 0.33 3.17
CA ALA A 126 -34.42 1.54 3.99
C ALA A 126 -33.27 1.71 5.00
N ILE A 127 -32.76 0.60 5.56
CA ILE A 127 -31.62 0.61 6.47
C ILE A 127 -30.31 0.82 5.69
N MET A 128 -30.17 0.18 4.53
CA MET A 128 -29.00 0.36 3.67
C MET A 128 -28.84 1.81 3.18
N VAL A 129 -29.95 2.49 2.87
CA VAL A 129 -30.00 3.91 2.50
C VAL A 129 -29.38 4.80 3.59
N GLN A 130 -29.71 4.54 4.85
CA GLN A 130 -29.18 5.29 5.99
C GLN A 130 -27.68 5.02 6.18
N TYR A 131 -27.27 3.75 6.12
CA TYR A 131 -25.86 3.36 6.32
C TYR A 131 -24.95 3.89 5.21
N LEU A 132 -25.34 3.73 3.95
CA LEU A 132 -24.54 4.13 2.79
C LEU A 132 -24.63 5.62 2.49
N ASN A 133 -25.63 6.31 3.05
CA ASN A 133 -26.01 7.68 2.71
C ASN A 133 -26.23 7.85 1.19
N ARG A 134 -27.02 6.93 0.61
CA ARG A 134 -27.31 6.83 -0.83
C ARG A 134 -28.79 6.55 -1.05
N THR A 135 -29.31 6.89 -2.22
CA THR A 135 -30.72 6.61 -2.54
C THR A 135 -30.93 5.10 -2.81
N GLY A 136 -32.13 4.60 -2.50
CA GLY A 136 -32.50 3.21 -2.78
C GLY A 136 -32.25 2.80 -4.23
N PRO A 137 -32.70 3.57 -5.24
CA PRO A 137 -32.41 3.29 -6.64
C PRO A 137 -30.92 3.22 -6.98
N ALA A 138 -30.08 4.05 -6.35
CA ALA A 138 -28.63 4.00 -6.57
C ALA A 138 -28.01 2.71 -6.01
N ILE A 139 -28.48 2.24 -4.86
CA ILE A 139 -28.04 0.97 -4.25
C ILE A 139 -28.47 -0.21 -5.15
N VAL A 140 -29.73 -0.22 -5.59
CA VAL A 140 -30.27 -1.26 -6.48
C VAL A 140 -29.50 -1.30 -7.80
N SER A 141 -29.33 -0.14 -8.45
CA SER A 141 -28.56 -0.04 -9.68
C SER A 141 -27.11 -0.51 -9.49
N LYS A 142 -26.49 -0.13 -8.36
CA LYS A 142 -25.12 -0.55 -8.05
C LYS A 142 -25.02 -2.05 -7.84
N TYR A 143 -25.94 -2.67 -7.08
CA TYR A 143 -25.98 -4.12 -6.88
C TYR A 143 -26.01 -4.89 -8.20
N TYR A 144 -26.92 -4.51 -9.12
CA TYR A 144 -26.99 -5.18 -10.43
C TYR A 144 -25.77 -4.92 -11.31
N SER A 145 -25.04 -3.81 -11.14
CA SER A 145 -23.79 -3.58 -11.87
C SER A 145 -22.59 -4.37 -11.34
N LEU A 146 -22.68 -4.91 -10.12
CA LEU A 146 -21.63 -5.71 -9.47
C LEU A 146 -21.84 -7.22 -9.65
N ARG A 147 -23.01 -7.62 -10.15
CA ARG A 147 -23.42 -9.01 -10.38
C ARG A 147 -23.23 -9.38 -11.85
#